data_AF-A0A928QMK3-F1
#
_entry.id   AF-A0A928QMK3-F1
#
_cell.length_a   1.000
_cell.length_b   1.000
_cell.length_c   1.000
_cell.angle_alpha   90.00
_cell.angle_beta   90.00
_cell.angle_gamma   90.00
#
_symmetry.space_group_name_H-M   'P 1'
#
loop_
_entity.id
_entity.type
_entity.pdbx_description
1 polymer ?
#
loop_
_entity_poly.entity_id
_entity_poly.type
_entity_poly.pdbx_seq_one_letter_code
_entity_poly.pdbx_strand_id
1 'polypeptide(L)' 'MWEYKVVKYFGKVEEAAHQDILSQYGALGWELVSVVGNQQLFMFYFKRKK' A
#
# COMPACT_ATOMS: atom_id res chain seq x y z
N MET A 1 -19.24 -7.08 6.25
CA MET A 1 -18.88 -6.27 5.06
C MET A 1 -17.36 -6.21 4.98
N TRP A 2 -16.75 -6.28 3.80
CA TRP A 2 -15.28 -6.19 3.66
C TRP A 2 -14.89 -4.73 3.38
N GLU A 3 -13.89 -4.21 4.09
CA GLU A 3 -13.38 -2.83 3.91
C GLU A 3 -12.08 -2.83 3.12
N TYR A 4 -11.95 -1.89 2.18
CA TYR A 4 -10.80 -1.75 1.29
C TYR A 4 -10.27 -0.31 1.26
N LYS A 5 -8.96 -0.17 1.04
CA LYS A 5 -8.28 1.12 0.90
C LYS A 5 -7.25 1.08 -0.23
N VAL A 6 -7.10 2.20 -0.95
CA VAL A 6 -6.08 2.37 -1.98
C VAL A 6 -5.19 3.57 -1.64
N VAL A 7 -3.87 3.39 -1.70
CA VAL A 7 -2.88 4.44 -1.45
C VAL A 7 -2.10 4.69 -2.73
N LYS A 8 -2.07 5.96 -3.18
CA LYS A 8 -1.32 6.38 -4.37
C LYS A 8 0.02 6.99 -3.95
N TYR A 9 1.09 6.56 -4.59
CA TYR A 9 2.43 7.09 -4.38
C TYR A 9 3.02 7.54 -5.71
N PHE A 10 3.45 8.79 -5.80
CA PHE A 10 4.01 9.38 -7.02
C PHE A 10 5.53 9.46 -6.93
N GLY A 11 6.22 9.00 -7.97
CA GLY A 11 7.68 8.97 -8.05
C GLY A 11 8.24 7.56 -8.21
N LYS A 12 9.57 7.47 -8.31
CA LYS A 12 10.28 6.19 -8.25
C LYS A 12 10.16 5.65 -6.83
N VAL A 13 9.47 4.52 -6.66
CA VAL A 13 9.44 3.83 -5.36
C VAL A 13 10.79 3.19 -5.12
N GLU A 14 11.55 3.80 -4.23
CA GLU A 14 12.70 3.15 -3.59
C GLU A 14 12.19 2.12 -2.57
N GLU A 15 12.97 1.07 -2.35
CA GLU A 15 12.57 -0.06 -1.49
C GLU A 15 12.19 0.38 -0.07
N ALA A 16 12.87 1.41 0.47
CA ALA A 16 12.54 2.01 1.77
C ALA A 16 11.13 2.62 1.83
N ALA A 17 10.73 3.40 0.81
CA ALA A 17 9.41 4.00 0.77
C ALA A 17 8.30 2.94 0.65
N HIS A 18 8.58 1.81 -0.01
CA HIS A 18 7.67 0.67 -0.06
C HIS A 18 7.47 0.07 1.34
N GLN A 19 8.57 -0.19 2.06
CA GLN A 19 8.53 -0.77 3.40
C GLN A 19 7.82 0.14 4.40
N ASP A 20 8.01 1.46 4.32
CA ASP A 20 7.35 2.43 5.19
C ASP A 20 5.82 2.40 5.03
N ILE A 21 5.33 2.36 3.78
CA ILE A 21 3.90 2.24 3.48
C ILE A 21 3.36 0.92 4.06
N LEU A 22 4.04 -0.20 3.80
CA LEU A 22 3.59 -1.49 4.33
C LEU A 22 3.56 -1.53 5.86
N SER A 23 4.57 -0.97 6.51
CA SER A 23 4.68 -0.89 7.97
C SER A 23 3.57 -0.03 8.56
N GLN A 24 3.37 1.18 8.04
CA GLN A 24 2.33 2.10 8.51
C GLN A 24 0.93 1.48 8.43
N TYR A 25 0.57 0.94 7.27
CA TYR A 25 -0.77 0.38 7.07
C TYR A 25 -0.92 -0.97 7.78
N GLY A 26 0.15 -1.77 7.87
CA GLY A 26 0.21 -2.99 8.67
C GLY A 26 -0.10 -2.74 10.15
N ALA A 27 0.54 -1.72 10.74
CA ALA A 27 0.30 -1.30 12.13
C ALA A 27 -1.13 -0.79 12.38
N LEU A 28 -1.73 -0.16 11.35
CA LEU A 28 -3.12 0.25 11.38
C LEU A 28 -4.10 -0.92 11.16
N GLY A 29 -3.63 -2.16 11.07
CA GLY A 29 -4.42 -3.38 10.87
C GLY A 29 -4.97 -3.53 9.44
N TRP A 30 -4.25 -3.01 8.46
CA TRP A 30 -4.50 -3.27 7.05
C TRP A 30 -3.54 -4.35 6.54
N GLU A 31 -3.99 -5.13 5.57
CA GLU A 31 -3.21 -6.16 4.90
C GLU A 31 -3.10 -5.80 3.42
N LEU A 32 -1.88 -5.82 2.90
CA LEU A 32 -1.63 -5.58 1.48
C LEU A 32 -2.20 -6.74 0.65
N VAL A 33 -2.96 -6.39 -0.38
CA VAL A 33 -3.57 -7.33 -1.33
C VAL A 33 -2.83 -7.33 -2.65
N SER A 34 -2.48 -6.13 -3.15
CA SER A 34 -1.82 -5.98 -4.44
C SER A 34 -1.11 -4.64 -4.54
N VAL A 35 -0.09 -4.57 -5.39
CA VAL A 35 0.58 -3.33 -5.79
C VAL A 35 0.58 -3.27 -7.31
N VAL A 36 0.07 -2.18 -7.86
CA VAL A 36 0.05 -1.93 -9.31
C VAL A 36 0.72 -0.59 -9.55
N GLY A 37 1.73 -0.55 -10.41
CA GLY A 37 2.41 0.71 -10.67
C GLY A 37 3.38 0.68 -11.83
N ASN A 38 3.88 1.87 -12.15
CA ASN A 38 4.95 2.12 -13.10
C ASN A 38 5.97 3.09 -12.46
N GLN A 39 6.99 3.50 -13.21
CA GLN A 39 8.08 4.36 -12.70
C GLN A 39 7.63 5.73 -12.15
N GLN A 40 6.39 6.16 -12.41
CA GLN A 40 5.84 7.45 -11.99
C GLN A 40 4.75 7.33 -10.92
N LEU A 41 4.04 6.21 -10.85
CA LEU A 41 2.90 6.03 -9.96
C LEU A 41 2.76 4.57 -9.52
N PHE A 42 2.65 4.38 -8.20
CA PHE A 42 2.30 3.11 -7.59
C PHE A 42 0.99 3.23 -6.81
N MET A 43 0.17 2.20 -6.88
CA MET A 43 -1.09 2.05 -6.17
C MET A 43 -1.04 0.80 -5.30
N PHE A 44 -1.20 0.99 -3.99
CA PHE A 44 -1.20 -0.08 -2.99
C PHE A 44 -2.63 -0.36 -2.57
N TYR A 45 -3.08 -1.59 -2.78
CA TYR A 45 -4.42 -2.05 -2.43
C TYR A 45 -4.36 -2.79 -1.10
N PHE A 46 -5.18 -2.36 -0.16
CA PHE A 46 -5.26 -2.93 1.17
C PHE A 46 -6.68 -3.41 1.50
N LYS A 47 -6.77 -4.45 2.33
CA LYS A 47 -8.00 -4.89 2.99
C LYS A 47 -7.85 -4.81 4.51
N ARG A 48 -8.95 -4.66 5.24
CA ARG A 48 -8.94 -4.68 6.72
C ARG A 48 -8.64 -6.10 7.25
N LYS A 49 -7.70 -6.24 8.18
CA LYS A 49 -7.50 -7.49 8.95
C LYS A 49 -8.70 -7.65 9.91
N LYS A 50 -9.29 -8.84 9.95
CA LYS A 50 -10.38 -9.19 10.87
C LYS A 50 -9.82 -9.62 12.22
#